data_AF-A0A2P6VAS5-F1
#
_entry.id   AF-A0A2P6VAS5-F1
#
_cell.length_a   1.000
_cell.length_b   1.000
_cell.length_c   1.000
_cell.angle_alpha   90.00
_cell.angle_beta   90.00
_cell.angle_gamma   90.00
#
_symmetry.space_group_name_H-M   'P 1'
#
loop_
_entity.id
_entity.type
_entity.pdbx_description
1 polymer ?
#
loop_
_entity_poly.entity_id
_entity_poly.type
_entity_poly.pdbx_seq_one_letter_code
_entity_poly.pdbx_strand_id
1 'polypeptide(L)'
;MVRLPSRGQPTCLICLEEFRQEEFINGSALRLECNCRGDLALRHRDCVMKWVQVKGSNVCELCKAEIRNIPAPPPRAADPGDLPVLDEAYFSDPAHIHDFMPSSQDLVFDCIRVTWVAMIVSILFFEMSLGAALWTGLLAGMAYSVMVRLMYRSHFMAMRRLAEQQAAARREQEQEAAGPGAPGAVPSGSALPIVAAV
;
A
#
# COMPACT_ATOMS: atom_id res chain seq x y z
N MET A 1 -6.71 -42.45 -13.73
CA MET A 1 -6.14 -41.34 -14.52
C MET A 1 -4.83 -40.92 -13.89
N VAL A 2 -3.72 -41.19 -14.58
CA VAL A 2 -2.37 -40.81 -14.17
C VAL A 2 -2.20 -39.31 -14.45
N ARG A 3 -1.88 -38.50 -13.43
CA ARG A 3 -1.36 -37.14 -13.64
C ARG A 3 0.15 -37.26 -13.80
N LEU A 4 0.68 -36.94 -14.99
CA LEU A 4 2.12 -36.77 -15.16
C LEU A 4 2.62 -35.68 -14.19
N PRO A 5 3.79 -35.87 -13.55
CA PRO A 5 4.41 -34.81 -12.78
C PRO A 5 4.87 -33.70 -13.73
N SER A 6 4.67 -32.45 -13.31
CA SER A 6 5.38 -31.30 -13.87
C SER A 6 6.88 -31.64 -13.91
N ARG A 7 7.55 -31.43 -15.05
CA ARG A 7 8.96 -31.82 -15.27
C ARG A 7 9.99 -30.98 -14.49
N GLY A 8 9.55 -30.18 -13.51
CA GLY A 8 10.40 -29.31 -12.69
C GLY A 8 10.20 -29.55 -11.20
N GLN A 9 11.23 -29.26 -10.41
CA GLN A 9 11.09 -29.19 -8.97
C GLN A 9 10.09 -28.06 -8.64
N PRO A 10 9.17 -28.26 -7.67
CA PRO A 10 8.24 -27.20 -7.31
C PRO A 10 9.03 -25.97 -6.83
N THR A 11 8.54 -24.78 -7.14
CA THR A 11 9.17 -23.50 -6.77
C THR A 11 8.27 -22.73 -5.81
N CYS A 12 8.85 -22.16 -4.76
CA CYS A 12 8.12 -21.27 -3.86
C CYS A 12 7.85 -19.93 -4.57
N LEU A 13 6.58 -19.60 -4.83
CA LEU A 13 6.23 -18.35 -5.56
C LEU A 13 6.38 -17.06 -4.74
N ILE A 14 6.98 -17.11 -3.55
CA ILE A 14 7.29 -15.92 -2.74
C ILE A 14 8.78 -15.56 -2.85
N CYS A 15 9.69 -16.52 -2.64
CA CYS A 15 11.13 -16.30 -2.77
C CYS A 15 11.70 -16.70 -4.14
N LEU A 16 10.91 -17.38 -4.98
CA LEU A 16 11.30 -17.91 -6.29
C LEU A 16 12.41 -18.98 -6.24
N GLU A 17 12.64 -19.61 -5.09
CA GLU A 17 13.57 -20.72 -4.93
C GLU A 17 12.87 -22.08 -5.11
N GLU A 18 13.58 -23.04 -5.71
CA GLU A 18 13.13 -24.43 -5.85
C GLU A 18 13.14 -25.15 -4.50
N PHE A 19 12.13 -26.00 -4.26
CA PHE A 19 12.09 -26.81 -3.05
C PHE A 19 13.08 -27.95 -3.11
N ARG A 20 13.92 -28.05 -2.08
CA ARG A 20 14.79 -29.22 -1.89
C ARG A 20 14.05 -30.33 -1.16
N GLN A 21 14.45 -31.59 -1.40
CA GLN A 21 13.78 -32.74 -0.79
C GLN A 21 13.83 -32.71 0.76
N GLU A 22 14.91 -32.16 1.32
CA GLU A 22 15.07 -31.93 2.76
C GLU A 22 14.00 -30.99 3.36
N GLU A 23 13.49 -30.04 2.58
CA GLU A 23 12.49 -29.05 3.00
C GLU A 23 11.10 -29.66 3.20
N PHE A 24 10.81 -30.74 2.47
CA PHE A 24 9.62 -31.54 2.70
C PHE A 24 9.74 -32.42 3.95
N ILE A 25 10.97 -32.85 4.28
CA ILE A 25 11.24 -33.74 5.42
C ILE A 25 11.27 -32.93 6.73
N ASN A 26 11.89 -31.76 6.73
CA ASN A 26 12.00 -30.89 7.90
C ASN A 26 10.73 -30.04 8.16
N GLY A 27 9.73 -30.12 7.27
CA GLY A 27 8.47 -29.38 7.38
C GLY A 27 8.56 -27.89 7.04
N SER A 28 9.65 -27.44 6.42
CA SER A 28 9.77 -26.06 5.93
C SER A 28 8.95 -25.82 4.66
N ALA A 29 8.64 -26.87 3.88
CA ALA A 29 7.66 -26.82 2.81
C ALA A 29 6.23 -26.95 3.36
N LEU A 30 5.42 -25.92 3.16
CA LEU A 30 4.03 -25.84 3.60
C LEU A 30 3.08 -25.86 2.40
N ARG A 31 2.12 -26.78 2.42
CA ARG A 31 1.00 -26.79 1.49
C ARG A 31 -0.15 -25.98 2.08
N LEU A 32 -0.49 -24.85 1.48
CA LEU A 32 -1.59 -23.98 1.90
C LEU A 32 -2.95 -24.66 1.73
N GLU A 33 -3.76 -24.64 2.79
CA GLU A 33 -5.15 -25.12 2.78
C GLU A 33 -6.09 -24.09 2.15
N CYS A 34 -5.99 -23.95 0.83
CA CYS A 34 -6.82 -23.10 -0.01
C CYS A 34 -7.24 -23.83 -1.29
N ASN A 35 -7.98 -23.18 -2.19
CA ASN A 35 -8.48 -23.79 -3.42
C ASN A 35 -7.43 -23.94 -4.55
N CYS A 36 -6.17 -23.59 -4.30
CA CYS A 36 -5.08 -23.73 -5.28
C CYS A 36 -4.73 -25.20 -5.56
N ARG A 37 -4.41 -25.51 -6.82
CA ARG A 37 -4.10 -26.87 -7.28
C ARG A 37 -2.59 -27.08 -7.42
N GLY A 38 -2.14 -28.31 -7.13
CA GLY A 38 -0.74 -28.71 -7.34
C GLY A 38 0.25 -27.83 -6.56
N ASP A 39 1.30 -27.40 -7.25
CA ASP A 39 2.43 -26.62 -6.68
C ASP A 39 2.06 -25.17 -6.39
N LEU A 40 0.94 -24.67 -6.94
CA LEU A 40 0.45 -23.32 -6.63
C LEU A 40 0.11 -23.15 -5.14
N ALA A 41 -0.19 -24.24 -4.45
CA ALA A 41 -0.43 -24.27 -3.01
C ALA A 41 0.85 -24.43 -2.16
N LEU A 42 2.02 -24.71 -2.75
CA LEU A 42 3.26 -24.95 -2.01
C LEU A 42 4.04 -23.64 -1.78
N ARG A 43 4.43 -23.37 -0.54
CA ARG A 43 5.29 -22.24 -0.16
C ARG A 43 6.19 -22.65 1.01
N HIS A 44 7.34 -22.00 1.18
CA HIS A 44 8.08 -22.14 2.43
C HIS A 44 7.26 -21.57 3.58
N ARG A 45 7.26 -22.26 4.72
CA ARG A 45 6.58 -21.83 5.94
C ARG A 45 6.99 -20.40 6.30
N ASP A 46 8.29 -20.11 6.32
CA ASP A 46 8.80 -18.77 6.65
C ASP A 46 8.36 -17.70 5.64
N CYS A 47 8.32 -18.05 4.35
CA CYS A 47 7.82 -17.15 3.31
C CYS A 47 6.36 -16.78 3.54
N VAL A 48 5.52 -17.76 3.87
CA VAL A 48 4.09 -17.55 4.13
C VAL A 48 3.90 -16.75 5.41
N MET A 49 4.62 -17.07 6.47
CA MET A 49 4.53 -16.36 7.74
C MET A 49 4.89 -14.88 7.58
N LYS A 50 5.99 -14.59 6.88
CA LYS A 50 6.38 -13.21 6.56
C LYS A 50 5.35 -12.52 5.67
N TRP A 51 4.81 -13.23 4.68
CA TRP A 51 3.77 -12.69 3.81
C TRP A 51 2.49 -12.34 4.57
N VAL A 52 2.02 -13.20 5.48
CA VAL A 52 0.86 -12.93 6.33
C VAL A 52 1.10 -11.72 7.22
N GLN A 53 2.30 -11.58 7.78
CA GLN A 53 2.69 -10.44 8.60
C GLN A 53 2.72 -9.12 7.82
N VAL A 54 3.33 -9.11 6.63
CA VAL A 54 3.45 -7.91 5.79
C VAL A 54 2.10 -7.52 5.17
N LYS A 55 1.35 -8.50 4.67
CA LYS A 55 0.07 -8.24 4.03
C LYS A 55 -1.04 -7.97 5.04
N GLY A 56 -1.02 -8.63 6.20
CA GLY A 56 -2.10 -8.59 7.19
C GLY A 56 -3.37 -9.31 6.74
N SER A 57 -3.26 -10.37 5.92
CA SER A 57 -4.41 -11.15 5.43
C SER A 57 -4.03 -12.61 5.27
N ASN A 58 -4.96 -13.51 5.61
CA ASN A 58 -4.87 -14.96 5.36
C ASN A 58 -5.62 -15.40 4.09
N VAL A 59 -6.06 -14.47 3.24
CA VAL A 59 -6.78 -14.78 1.99
C VAL A 59 -5.77 -15.01 0.87
N CYS A 60 -5.83 -16.19 0.24
CA CYS A 60 -4.95 -16.55 -0.87
C CYS A 60 -5.15 -15.61 -2.07
N GLU A 61 -4.06 -15.05 -2.62
CA GLU A 61 -4.16 -14.10 -3.74
C GLU A 61 -4.52 -14.74 -5.09
N LEU A 62 -4.27 -16.04 -5.22
CA LEU A 62 -4.50 -16.77 -6.46
C LEU A 62 -5.94 -17.26 -6.58
N CYS A 63 -6.45 -17.91 -5.53
CA CYS A 63 -7.79 -18.50 -5.54
C CYS A 63 -8.82 -17.71 -4.73
N LYS A 64 -8.39 -16.64 -4.03
CA LYS A 64 -9.24 -15.77 -3.20
C LYS A 64 -9.99 -16.48 -2.06
N ALA A 65 -9.63 -17.73 -1.75
CA ALA A 65 -10.12 -18.47 -0.59
C ALA A 65 -9.25 -18.21 0.65
N GLU A 66 -9.85 -18.29 1.82
CA GLU A 66 -9.15 -18.25 3.11
C GLU A 66 -8.22 -19.46 3.26
N ILE A 67 -6.98 -19.21 3.69
CA ILE A 67 -5.99 -20.25 3.98
C ILE A 67 -6.18 -20.67 5.44
N ARG A 68 -6.49 -21.94 5.66
CA ARG A 68 -6.88 -22.47 6.99
C ARG A 68 -5.74 -22.91 7.89
N ASN A 69 -4.55 -23.15 7.33
CA ASN A 69 -3.40 -23.73 8.04
C ASN A 69 -2.25 -22.75 8.28
N ILE A 70 -2.57 -21.46 8.40
CA ILE A 70 -1.64 -20.39 8.77
C ILE A 70 -2.21 -19.64 9.97
N PRO A 71 -1.38 -19.00 10.81
CA PRO A 71 -1.91 -18.20 11.90
C PRO A 71 -2.81 -17.09 11.35
N ALA A 72 -3.77 -16.66 12.17
CA ALA A 72 -4.52 -15.46 11.90
C ALA A 72 -3.53 -14.31 11.65
N PRO A 73 -3.81 -13.44 10.65
CA PRO A 73 -2.97 -12.26 10.46
C PRO A 73 -2.93 -11.48 11.78
N PRO A 74 -1.79 -10.84 12.11
CA PRO A 74 -1.77 -9.94 13.24
C PRO A 74 -2.92 -8.93 13.09
N PRO A 75 -3.55 -8.48 14.19
CA PRO A 75 -4.47 -7.37 14.14
C PRO A 75 -3.78 -6.27 13.33
N ARG A 76 -4.30 -5.92 12.16
CA ARG A 76 -3.80 -4.72 11.49
C ARG A 76 -4.05 -3.61 12.50
N ALA A 77 -3.01 -2.84 12.82
CA ALA A 77 -3.18 -1.49 13.33
C ALA A 77 -3.80 -0.64 12.21
N ALA A 78 -5.02 -1.00 11.87
CA ALA A 78 -5.95 -0.27 11.06
C ALA A 78 -7.25 -0.30 11.85
N ASP A 79 -7.17 0.15 13.11
CA ASP A 79 -8.27 0.94 13.62
C ASP A 79 -8.54 2.04 12.57
N PRO A 80 -9.78 2.39 12.21
CA PRO A 80 -10.05 3.65 11.52
C PRO A 80 -9.35 4.88 12.15
N GLY A 81 -8.87 4.77 13.40
CA GLY A 81 -7.98 5.72 14.06
C GLY A 81 -6.45 5.57 13.83
N ASP A 82 -5.96 4.51 13.18
CA ASP A 82 -4.52 4.26 12.91
C ASP A 82 -4.06 4.74 11.52
N LEU A 83 -5.00 5.11 10.63
CA LEU A 83 -4.59 5.95 9.51
C LEU A 83 -4.08 7.27 10.11
N PRO A 84 -2.88 7.74 9.73
CA PRO A 84 -2.40 9.02 10.23
C PRO A 84 -3.48 10.05 9.94
N VAL A 85 -4.01 10.64 11.01
CA VAL A 85 -4.98 11.73 10.89
C VAL A 85 -4.24 12.82 10.11
N LEU A 86 -4.69 13.09 8.89
CA LEU A 86 -4.11 14.09 8.00
C LEU A 86 -4.47 15.48 8.50
N ASP A 87 -3.99 15.82 9.69
CA ASP A 87 -4.17 17.11 10.35
C ASP A 87 -3.00 18.05 10.07
N GLU A 88 -3.11 19.27 10.58
CA GLU A 88 -2.09 20.31 10.42
C GLU A 88 -0.71 19.86 10.93
N ALA A 89 -0.67 19.09 12.03
CA ALA A 89 0.58 18.60 12.61
C ALA A 89 1.27 17.58 11.69
N TYR A 90 0.52 16.64 11.12
CA TYR A 90 1.04 15.64 10.20
C TYR A 90 1.67 16.29 8.95
N PHE A 91 1.00 17.30 8.37
CA PHE A 91 1.54 18.00 7.21
C PHE A 91 2.69 18.95 7.54
N SER A 92 2.82 19.42 8.79
CA SER A 92 3.88 20.33 9.24
C SER A 92 5.22 19.61 9.49
N ASP A 93 5.19 18.31 9.75
CA ASP A 93 6.40 17.49 9.97
C ASP A 93 7.16 17.22 8.65
N PRO A 94 8.45 17.63 8.55
CA PRO A 94 9.29 17.35 7.39
C PRO A 94 9.48 15.86 7.07
N ALA A 95 9.35 14.96 8.05
CA ALA A 95 9.57 13.53 7.87
C ALA A 95 8.51 12.89 6.95
N HIS A 96 7.26 13.38 7.00
CA HIS A 96 6.14 12.85 6.21
C HIS A 96 6.08 13.40 4.77
N ILE A 97 6.98 14.30 4.38
CA ILE A 97 7.06 14.79 3.00
C ILE A 97 7.31 13.64 2.00
N HIS A 98 8.04 12.61 2.44
CA HIS A 98 8.33 11.42 1.63
C HIS A 98 7.12 10.52 1.36
N ASP A 99 6.05 10.62 2.15
CA ASP A 99 4.83 9.82 1.95
C ASP A 99 4.02 10.29 0.73
N PHE A 100 4.13 11.58 0.38
CA PHE A 100 3.35 12.20 -0.70
C PHE A 100 4.17 12.54 -1.94
N MET A 101 5.48 12.68 -1.81
CA MET A 101 6.35 13.02 -2.92
C MET A 101 7.01 11.77 -3.49
N PRO A 102 6.91 11.52 -4.82
CA PRO A 102 7.54 10.35 -5.42
C PRO A 102 9.04 10.33 -5.15
N SER A 103 9.60 9.13 -4.98
CA SER A 103 11.03 8.95 -4.80
C SER A 103 11.79 9.52 -6.00
N SER A 104 13.00 10.02 -5.75
CA SER A 104 13.89 10.51 -6.82
C SER A 104 14.19 9.41 -7.85
N GLN A 105 14.22 8.15 -7.42
CA GLN A 105 14.43 7.01 -8.30
C GLN A 105 13.26 6.80 -9.27
N ASP A 106 12.02 6.85 -8.76
CA ASP A 106 10.82 6.68 -9.59
C ASP A 106 10.74 7.75 -10.67
N LEU A 107 11.03 9.00 -10.28
CA LEU A 107 11.05 10.13 -11.20
C LEU A 107 12.12 9.99 -12.30
N VAL A 108 13.29 9.44 -11.95
CA VAL A 108 14.36 9.16 -12.92
C VAL A 108 13.95 8.06 -13.89
N PHE A 109 13.36 6.97 -13.39
CA PHE A 109 12.88 5.89 -14.26
C PHE A 109 11.80 6.37 -15.23
N ASP A 110 10.86 7.19 -14.77
CA ASP A 110 9.82 7.75 -15.64
C ASP A 110 10.40 8.76 -16.64
N CYS A 111 11.35 9.60 -16.23
CA CYS A 111 12.05 10.50 -17.14
C CYS A 111 12.77 9.73 -18.26
N ILE A 112 13.47 8.65 -17.90
CA ILE A 112 14.17 7.79 -18.87
C ILE A 112 13.15 7.13 -19.82
N ARG A 113 12.04 6.60 -19.29
CA ARG A 113 10.99 5.99 -20.11
C ARG A 113 10.37 6.98 -21.09
N VAL A 114 9.98 8.17 -20.63
CA VAL A 114 9.39 9.22 -21.46
C VAL A 114 10.37 9.70 -22.53
N THR A 115 11.63 9.93 -22.13
CA THR A 115 12.70 10.32 -23.07
C THR A 115 12.90 9.27 -24.16
N TRP A 116 12.95 7.99 -23.77
CA TRP A 116 13.15 6.88 -24.71
C TRP A 116 11.97 6.72 -25.67
N VAL A 117 10.74 6.78 -25.16
CA VAL A 117 9.53 6.68 -25.99
C VAL A 117 9.44 7.87 -26.96
N ALA A 118 9.66 9.10 -26.50
CA ALA A 118 9.64 10.29 -27.34
C ALA A 118 10.73 10.25 -28.42
N MET A 119 11.93 9.77 -28.08
CA MET A 119 13.02 9.58 -29.04
C MET A 119 12.63 8.55 -30.12
N ILE A 120 12.11 7.38 -29.73
CA ILE A 120 11.70 6.34 -30.68
C ILE A 120 10.63 6.87 -31.62
N VAL A 121 9.60 7.55 -31.09
CA VAL A 121 8.53 8.14 -31.91
C VAL A 121 9.10 9.17 -32.89
N SER A 122 10.03 10.01 -32.46
CA SER A 122 10.68 11.02 -33.31
C SER A 122 11.46 10.42 -34.47
N ILE A 123 12.13 9.27 -34.25
CA ILE A 123 12.87 8.57 -35.31
C ILE A 123 11.90 7.85 -36.26
N LEU A 124 10.93 7.11 -35.72
CA LEU A 124 10.07 6.23 -36.51
C LEU A 124 9.01 6.98 -37.33
N PHE A 125 8.48 8.09 -36.81
CA PHE A 125 7.38 8.81 -37.45
C PHE A 125 7.80 10.11 -38.14
N PHE A 126 8.87 10.75 -37.67
CA PHE A 126 9.31 12.05 -38.18
C PHE A 126 10.67 12.00 -38.88
N GLU A 127 11.25 10.79 -39.05
CA GLU A 127 12.53 10.54 -39.71
C GLU A 127 13.67 11.47 -39.23
N MET A 128 13.63 11.87 -37.95
CA MET A 128 14.63 12.77 -37.40
C MET A 128 15.99 12.08 -37.25
N SER A 129 17.08 12.85 -37.35
CA SER A 129 18.42 12.35 -37.02
C SER A 129 18.49 11.96 -35.54
N LEU A 130 19.35 10.97 -35.22
CA LEU A 130 19.51 10.47 -33.85
C LEU A 130 19.80 11.60 -32.84
N GLY A 131 20.63 12.57 -33.23
CA GLY A 131 20.93 13.73 -32.39
C GLY A 131 19.70 14.60 -32.11
N ALA A 132 18.90 14.90 -33.13
CA ALA A 132 17.68 15.69 -32.97
C ALA A 132 16.61 14.94 -32.15
N ALA A 133 16.47 13.64 -32.36
CA ALA A 133 15.57 12.78 -31.59
C ALA A 133 15.96 12.66 -30.11
N LEU A 134 17.26 12.61 -29.80
CA LEU A 134 17.76 12.59 -28.42
C LEU A 134 17.44 13.91 -27.69
N TRP A 135 17.71 15.05 -28.33
CA TRP A 135 17.42 16.36 -27.73
C TRP A 135 15.93 16.60 -27.48
N THR A 136 15.08 16.23 -28.45
CA THR A 136 13.62 16.33 -28.31
C THR A 136 13.10 15.39 -27.22
N GLY A 137 13.60 14.17 -27.15
CA GLY A 137 13.29 13.24 -26.07
C GLY A 137 13.69 13.76 -24.69
N LEU A 138 14.91 14.32 -24.55
CA LEU A 138 15.38 14.88 -23.28
C LEU A 138 14.54 16.09 -22.84
N LEU A 139 14.20 16.98 -23.76
CA LEU A 139 13.32 18.12 -23.47
C LEU A 139 11.94 17.65 -22.99
N ALA A 140 11.35 16.64 -23.66
CA ALA A 140 10.09 16.05 -23.25
C ALA A 140 10.18 15.39 -21.86
N GLY A 141 11.23 14.61 -21.58
CA GLY A 141 11.45 13.97 -20.29
C GLY A 141 11.68 14.96 -19.14
N MET A 142 12.47 16.02 -19.37
CA MET A 142 12.66 17.10 -18.39
C MET A 142 11.37 17.89 -18.15
N ALA A 143 10.64 18.25 -19.21
CA ALA A 143 9.35 18.94 -19.09
C ALA A 143 8.33 18.10 -18.31
N TYR A 144 8.25 16.80 -18.60
CA TYR A 144 7.42 15.85 -17.86
C TYR A 144 7.82 15.80 -16.37
N SER A 145 9.11 15.67 -16.07
CA SER A 145 9.62 15.61 -14.70
C SER A 145 9.31 16.88 -13.90
N VAL A 146 9.46 18.05 -14.52
CA VAL A 146 9.10 19.34 -13.92
C VAL A 146 7.60 19.44 -13.70
N MET A 147 6.79 19.10 -14.70
CA MET A 147 5.33 19.11 -14.60
C MET A 147 4.85 18.22 -13.45
N VAL A 148 5.36 16.98 -13.37
CA VAL A 148 5.02 16.02 -12.32
C VAL A 148 5.37 16.60 -10.94
N ARG A 149 6.58 17.15 -10.75
CA ARG A 149 6.96 17.79 -9.49
C ARG A 149 6.06 18.96 -9.12
N LEU A 150 5.68 19.80 -10.08
CA LEU A 150 4.77 20.92 -9.85
C LEU A 150 3.38 20.43 -9.45
N MET A 151 2.87 19.37 -10.09
CA MET A 151 1.59 18.75 -9.78
C MET A 151 1.57 18.12 -8.38
N TYR A 152 2.61 17.35 -8.02
CA TYR A 152 2.71 16.77 -6.67
C TYR A 152 2.85 17.88 -5.60
N ARG A 153 3.63 18.92 -5.88
CA ARG A 153 3.77 20.08 -4.97
C ARG A 153 2.46 20.85 -4.85
N SER A 154 1.72 21.06 -5.94
CA SER A 154 0.43 21.75 -5.90
C SER A 154 -0.61 20.95 -5.14
N HIS A 155 -0.64 19.63 -5.34
CA HIS A 155 -1.49 18.71 -4.60
C HIS A 155 -1.19 18.73 -3.10
N PHE A 156 0.08 18.59 -2.71
CA PHE A 156 0.48 18.65 -1.30
C PHE A 156 0.09 19.98 -0.63
N MET A 157 0.30 21.11 -1.32
CA MET A 157 -0.12 22.43 -0.84
C MET A 157 -1.65 22.55 -0.72
N ALA A 158 -2.41 21.92 -1.62
CA ALA A 158 -3.87 21.89 -1.54
C ALA A 158 -4.35 21.08 -0.33
N MET A 159 -3.75 19.91 -0.08
CA MET A 159 -4.09 19.07 1.08
C MET A 159 -3.78 19.77 2.40
N ARG A 160 -2.64 20.47 2.50
CA ARG A 160 -2.30 21.33 3.64
C ARG A 160 -3.37 22.37 3.95
N ARG A 161 -3.85 23.09 2.92
CA ARG A 161 -4.90 24.10 3.09
C ARG A 161 -6.22 23.49 3.57
N LEU A 162 -6.59 22.32 3.06
CA LEU A 162 -7.79 21.61 3.52
C LEU A 162 -7.67 21.19 4.98
N ALA A 163 -6.50 20.71 5.40
CA ALA A 163 -6.25 20.34 6.79
C ALA A 163 -6.35 21.54 7.73
N GLU A 164 -5.78 22.69 7.34
CA GLU A 164 -5.90 23.95 8.08
C GLU A 164 -7.37 24.40 8.22
N GLN A 165 -8.16 24.33 7.13
CA GLN A 165 -9.58 24.68 7.14
C GLN A 165 -10.39 23.76 8.06
N GLN A 166 -10.13 22.45 8.02
CA GLN A 166 -10.78 21.48 8.91
C GLN A 166 -10.42 21.71 10.37
N ALA A 167 -9.16 22.05 10.67
CA ALA A 167 -8.71 22.38 12.02
C ALA A 167 -9.39 23.65 12.55
N ALA A 168 -9.52 24.69 11.72
CA ALA A 168 -10.24 25.91 12.10
C ALA A 168 -11.72 25.63 12.39
N ALA A 169 -12.41 24.89 11.51
CA ALA A 169 -13.81 24.52 11.70
C ALA A 169 -14.04 23.68 12.98
N ARG A 170 -13.11 22.78 13.32
CA ARG A 170 -13.19 22.03 14.59
C ARG A 170 -13.07 22.94 15.81
N ARG A 171 -12.14 23.91 15.80
CA ARG A 171 -11.99 24.88 16.90
C ARG A 171 -13.23 25.74 17.11
N GLU A 172 -13.89 26.13 16.02
CA GLU A 172 -15.16 26.88 16.08
C GLU A 172 -16.28 26.04 16.72
N GLN A 173 -16.41 24.76 16.32
CA GLN A 173 -17.38 23.84 16.92
C GLN A 173 -17.12 23.60 18.42
N GLU A 174 -15.86 23.44 18.82
CA GLU A 174 -15.47 23.29 20.22
C GLU A 174 -15.78 24.55 21.04
N GLN A 175 -15.56 25.74 20.48
CA GLN A 175 -15.85 27.01 21.14
C GLN A 175 -17.37 27.26 21.27
N GLU A 176 -18.15 26.89 20.27
CA GLU A 176 -19.62 26.95 20.32
C GLU A 176 -20.18 25.97 21.36
N ALA A 177 -19.62 24.76 21.43
CA ALA A 177 -19.96 23.77 22.46
C ALA A 177 -19.57 24.20 23.89
N ALA A 178 -18.54 25.04 24.05
CA ALA A 178 -18.05 25.55 25.34
C ALA A 178 -18.68 26.91 25.75
N GLY A 179 -19.52 27.52 24.92
CA GLY A 179 -20.17 28.81 25.18
C GLY A 179 -21.20 28.77 26.33
N PRO A 180 -21.55 29.93 26.94
CA PRO A 180 -22.34 30.02 28.18
C PRO A 180 -23.84 29.69 28.03
N GLY A 181 -24.22 28.95 26.98
CA GLY A 181 -25.59 28.54 26.68
C GLY A 181 -25.73 27.05 26.34
N ALA A 182 -24.78 26.21 26.79
CA ALA A 182 -24.93 24.75 26.67
C ALA A 182 -26.26 24.32 27.31
N PRO A 183 -27.23 23.75 26.57
CA PRO A 183 -28.38 23.12 27.20
C PRO A 183 -27.80 22.05 28.12
N GLY A 184 -28.11 22.18 29.41
CA GLY A 184 -27.51 21.39 30.47
C GLY A 184 -27.36 19.95 30.04
N ALA A 185 -26.13 19.44 30.14
CA ALA A 185 -25.91 18.02 30.19
C ALA A 185 -26.89 17.47 31.23
N VAL A 186 -27.91 16.75 30.78
CA VAL A 186 -28.72 15.94 31.68
C VAL A 186 -27.72 14.97 32.30
N PRO A 187 -27.47 15.02 33.63
CA PRO A 187 -26.86 13.88 34.25
C PRO A 187 -27.93 12.80 34.21
N SER A 188 -27.77 11.82 33.31
CA SER A 188 -28.43 10.53 33.49
C SER A 188 -27.80 9.90 34.73
N GLY A 189 -28.31 10.35 35.87
CA GLY A 189 -28.00 9.81 37.16
C GLY A 189 -28.67 8.46 37.34
N SER A 190 -27.97 7.66 38.13
CA SER A 190 -28.48 6.67 39.06
C SER A 190 -28.48 5.20 38.64
N ALA A 191 -27.83 4.46 39.53
CA ALA A 191 -28.09 3.08 39.94
C ALA A 191 -27.36 1.94 39.21
N LEU A 192 -26.13 1.69 39.64
CA LEU A 192 -25.77 0.34 40.09
C LEU A 192 -26.58 0.00 41.37
N PRO A 193 -26.75 -1.27 41.78
CA PRO A 193 -26.64 -2.55 41.07
C PRO A 193 -27.94 -3.40 41.23
N ILE A 194 -28.03 -4.58 40.62
CA ILE A 194 -28.51 -5.83 41.25
C ILE A 194 -28.19 -6.98 40.29
N VAL A 195 -27.38 -7.91 40.80
CA VAL A 195 -27.19 -9.24 40.24
C VAL A 195 -28.25 -10.14 40.89
N ALA A 196 -29.10 -10.80 40.10
CA ALA A 196 -29.72 -12.07 40.49
C ALA A 196 -30.34 -12.74 39.26
N ALA A 197 -29.92 -13.99 39.04
CA ALA A 197 -30.37 -14.90 38.01
C ALA A 197 -31.83 -15.36 38.20
N VAL A 198 -32.50 -15.64 37.08
CA VAL A 198 -33.19 -16.92 36.78
C VAL A 198 -33.05 -17.17 35.28
#